data_AF-A0A0W4ZNA4-F1
#
_entry.id   AF-A0A0W4ZNA4-F1
#
_cell.length_a   1.000
_cell.length_b   1.000
_cell.length_c   1.000
_cell.angle_alpha   90.00
_cell.angle_beta   90.00
_cell.angle_gamma   90.00
#
_symmetry.space_group_name_H-M   'P 1'
#
loop_
_entity.id
_entity.type
_entity.pdbx_description
1 polymer ?
#
loop_
_entity_poly.entity_id
_entity_poly.type
_entity_poly.pdbx_seq_one_letter_code
_entity_poly.pdbx_strand_id
1 'polypeptide(L)'
;MSKIPEIVDTILGPEIDSSDSSLEQDSALEHDISVSDNSKHFLESGCRLWEKYLASQDLPPLSWETSHTRQMFLMSLNIPLNLDDTSPSNKKTKDNSVSPIKISSDASFKDTFLKHESLTNNNTLSHDLDTHMIRLIHLKSDEALLNLSPILLKSHLLELEIILEKSSAYLSHWIEKKKEIENDKLLFEKIIESLVQHTKRQRIEHIKKTYNLKKKS
;
A
#
# COMPACT_ATOMS: atom_id res chain seq x y z
N MET A 1 -36.21 38.79 -0.11
CA MET A 1 -35.65 40.04 0.46
C MET A 1 -34.83 39.65 1.69
N SER A 2 -33.75 38.88 1.51
CA SER A 2 -32.36 39.34 1.33
C SER A 2 -31.88 40.23 2.47
N LYS A 3 -31.43 39.60 3.56
CA LYS A 3 -30.85 40.27 4.72
C LYS A 3 -29.54 39.58 5.08
N ILE A 4 -28.59 39.66 4.16
CA ILE A 4 -27.24 39.07 4.28
C ILE A 4 -26.09 40.03 3.88
N PRO A 5 -26.26 41.24 3.27
CA PRO A 5 -25.07 42.00 2.90
C PRO A 5 -24.39 42.74 4.07
N GLU A 6 -24.98 42.78 5.27
CA GLU A 6 -24.49 43.69 6.34
C GLU A 6 -23.40 43.09 7.25
N ILE A 7 -23.12 41.78 7.13
CA ILE A 7 -22.08 41.11 7.94
C ILE A 7 -20.73 41.07 7.20
N VAL A 8 -20.74 41.03 5.86
CA VAL A 8 -19.50 40.96 5.07
C VAL A 8 -18.69 42.26 5.11
N ASP A 9 -19.36 43.41 5.22
CA ASP A 9 -18.71 44.73 5.27
C ASP A 9 -18.10 45.06 6.65
N THR A 10 -18.33 44.22 7.68
CA THR A 10 -17.71 44.37 9.01
C THR A 10 -16.45 43.53 9.19
N ILE A 11 -16.20 42.58 8.30
CA ILE A 11 -15.03 41.68 8.37
C ILE A 11 -13.89 42.18 7.49
N LEU A 12 -14.20 42.90 6.40
CA LEU A 12 -13.20 43.64 5.62
C LEU A 12 -13.10 45.06 6.17
N GLY A 13 -12.03 45.35 6.90
CA GLY A 13 -11.66 46.71 7.31
C GLY A 13 -11.48 47.67 6.13
N PRO A 14 -11.33 48.98 6.40
CA PRO A 14 -11.40 50.02 5.38
C PRO A 14 -10.30 49.84 4.33
N GLU A 15 -10.72 49.90 3.06
CA GLU A 15 -9.85 50.00 1.90
C GLU A 15 -8.85 51.15 2.07
N ILE A 16 -7.57 50.82 1.99
CA ILE A 16 -6.50 51.80 1.75
C ILE A 16 -6.21 51.77 0.25
N ASP A 17 -6.91 52.65 -0.46
CA ASP A 17 -6.59 53.03 -1.82
C ASP A 17 -5.20 53.65 -1.90
N SER A 18 -4.53 53.34 -3.02
CA SER A 18 -3.20 53.76 -3.40
C SER A 18 -3.05 55.29 -3.50
N SER A 19 -1.87 55.83 -3.15
CA SER A 19 -1.03 56.64 -4.07
C SER A 19 0.26 57.16 -3.41
N ASP A 20 1.36 56.88 -4.11
CA ASP A 20 2.48 57.78 -4.45
C ASP A 20 3.41 58.35 -3.35
N SER A 21 4.69 57.97 -3.39
CA SER A 21 5.79 58.90 -3.70
C SER A 21 7.16 58.26 -3.49
N SER A 22 7.99 58.38 -4.53
CA SER A 22 9.40 58.03 -4.66
C SER A 22 10.35 58.59 -3.59
N LEU A 23 11.42 57.81 -3.37
CA LEU A 23 12.84 58.17 -3.12
C LEU A 23 13.16 59.48 -2.35
N GLU A 24 13.83 59.38 -1.19
CA GLU A 24 15.27 59.69 -1.06
C GLU A 24 15.83 59.45 0.37
N GLN A 25 17.02 58.84 0.39
CA GLN A 25 18.22 59.06 1.23
C GLN A 25 18.20 59.15 2.77
N ASP A 26 19.02 58.24 3.33
CA ASP A 26 20.05 58.41 4.36
C ASP A 26 19.69 58.95 5.76
N SER A 27 19.67 58.02 6.74
CA SER A 27 20.43 58.19 8.00
C SER A 27 20.49 56.87 8.78
N ALA A 28 21.69 56.41 9.09
CA ALA A 28 21.98 55.27 9.96
C ALA A 28 21.48 55.53 11.40
N LEU A 29 20.73 54.60 12.00
CA LEU A 29 20.58 54.40 13.45
C LEU A 29 19.91 53.03 13.74
N GLU A 30 20.59 52.21 14.54
CA GLU A 30 20.12 51.12 15.43
C GLU A 30 19.05 50.10 14.93
N HIS A 31 19.48 48.83 14.86
CA HIS A 31 18.62 47.65 14.69
C HIS A 31 17.79 47.40 15.95
N ASP A 32 16.52 47.79 15.92
CA ASP A 32 15.46 47.11 16.66
C ASP A 32 14.43 46.60 15.65
N ILE A 33 14.60 45.34 15.24
CA ILE A 33 13.57 44.60 14.53
C ILE A 33 12.45 44.40 15.55
N SER A 34 11.46 45.29 15.55
CA SER A 34 10.19 45.04 16.23
C SER A 34 9.52 43.88 15.49
N VAL A 35 9.88 42.67 15.91
CA VAL A 35 9.20 41.44 15.55
C VAL A 35 7.74 41.65 15.91
N SER A 36 6.92 41.86 14.88
CA SER A 36 5.46 41.90 14.94
C SER A 36 4.98 40.87 15.96
N ASP A 37 4.33 41.32 17.04
CA ASP A 37 3.97 40.50 18.19
C ASP A 37 3.23 39.20 17.81
N ASN A 38 2.57 39.19 16.66
CA ASN A 38 1.89 38.03 16.10
C ASN A 38 2.79 36.81 15.85
N SER A 39 4.09 36.97 15.56
CA SER A 39 4.99 35.82 15.34
C SER A 39 5.52 35.21 16.65
N LYS A 40 5.58 36.00 17.74
CA LYS A 40 5.93 35.51 19.08
C LYS A 40 4.82 34.63 19.64
N HIS A 41 3.56 35.01 19.40
CA HIS A 41 2.40 34.24 19.84
C HIS A 41 2.29 32.87 19.13
N PHE A 42 2.65 32.77 17.85
CA PHE A 42 2.65 31.49 17.14
C PHE A 42 3.73 30.54 17.68
N LEU A 43 4.93 31.06 17.97
CA LEU A 43 6.03 30.27 18.54
C LEU A 43 5.73 29.83 19.98
N GLU A 44 5.21 30.71 20.83
CA GLU A 44 4.86 30.43 22.22
C GLU A 44 3.71 29.41 22.33
N SER A 45 2.70 29.53 21.47
CA SER A 45 1.58 28.58 21.40
C SER A 45 2.03 27.20 20.95
N GLY A 46 2.94 27.15 19.97
CA GLY A 46 3.59 25.93 19.52
C GLY A 46 4.39 25.28 20.64
N CYS A 47 5.29 26.02 21.29
CA CYS A 47 6.12 25.51 22.37
C CYS A 47 5.29 24.94 23.54
N ARG A 48 4.23 25.64 23.97
CA ARG A 48 3.32 25.15 25.03
C ARG A 48 2.54 23.90 24.62
N LEU A 49 2.15 23.80 23.35
CA LEU A 49 1.48 22.60 22.82
C LEU A 49 2.45 21.41 22.77
N TRP A 50 3.70 21.65 22.35
CA TRP A 50 4.75 20.64 22.32
C TRP A 50 5.18 20.20 23.73
N GLU A 51 5.26 21.13 24.69
CA GLU A 51 5.50 20.82 26.10
C GLU A 51 4.36 19.99 26.70
N LYS A 52 3.10 20.30 26.35
CA LYS A 52 1.94 19.48 26.71
C LYS A 52 2.00 18.09 26.07
N TYR A 53 2.52 17.97 24.85
CA TYR A 53 2.69 16.69 24.16
C TYR A 53 3.79 15.83 24.79
N LEU A 54 4.92 16.45 25.15
CA LEU A 54 6.01 15.81 25.89
C LEU A 54 5.57 15.38 27.30
N ALA A 55 4.77 16.20 27.99
CA ALA A 55 4.18 15.87 29.29
C ALA A 55 3.10 14.75 29.21
N SER A 56 2.64 14.40 28.01
CA SER A 56 1.67 13.32 27.78
C SER A 56 2.33 11.95 27.54
N GLN A 57 3.66 11.85 27.54
CA GLN A 57 4.38 10.61 27.19
C GLN A 57 4.23 9.44 28.19
N ASP A 58 3.64 9.65 29.37
CA ASP A 58 3.42 8.59 30.37
C ASP A 58 1.97 8.09 30.45
N LEU A 59 1.15 8.37 29.43
CA LEU A 59 -0.17 7.74 29.34
C LEU A 59 0.02 6.23 29.13
N PRO A 60 -0.59 5.36 29.96
CA PRO A 60 -0.60 3.92 29.69
C PRO A 60 -1.11 3.69 28.25
N PRO A 61 -0.59 2.68 27.53
CA PRO A 61 -0.99 2.43 26.16
C PRO A 61 -2.51 2.34 26.11
N LEU A 62 -3.12 3.15 25.24
CA LEU A 62 -4.57 3.24 25.12
C LEU A 62 -5.14 1.83 24.93
N SER A 63 -5.86 1.32 25.93
CA SER A 63 -6.52 0.01 25.87
C SER A 63 -7.72 0.07 24.92
N TRP A 64 -7.44 0.12 23.62
CA TRP A 64 -8.43 0.21 22.55
C TRP A 64 -9.40 -0.97 22.59
N GLU A 65 -8.97 -2.11 23.13
CA GLU A 65 -9.74 -3.32 23.40
C GLU A 65 -11.02 -3.04 24.23
N THR A 66 -10.97 -2.10 25.18
CA THR A 66 -12.12 -1.70 26.03
C THR A 66 -12.74 -0.36 25.62
N SER A 67 -12.27 0.27 24.55
CA SER A 67 -12.75 1.59 24.13
C SER A 67 -14.21 1.56 23.62
N HIS A 68 -14.98 2.58 24.02
CA HIS A 68 -16.37 2.75 23.60
C HIS A 68 -16.51 2.84 22.06
N THR A 69 -15.57 3.50 21.38
CA THR A 69 -15.58 3.59 19.91
C THR A 69 -15.43 2.23 19.24
N ARG A 70 -14.52 1.36 19.71
CA ARG A 70 -14.39 -0.02 19.22
C ARG A 70 -15.67 -0.81 19.46
N GLN A 71 -16.25 -0.67 20.65
CA GLN A 71 -17.51 -1.31 20.99
C GLN A 71 -18.65 -0.90 20.06
N MET A 72 -18.81 0.40 19.80
CA MET A 72 -19.81 0.92 18.85
C MET A 72 -19.57 0.39 17.43
N PHE A 73 -18.31 0.31 17.00
CA PHE A 73 -17.96 -0.20 15.68
C PHE A 73 -18.22 -1.72 15.56
N LEU A 74 -17.80 -2.54 16.52
CA LEU A 74 -18.06 -3.98 16.52
C LEU A 74 -19.56 -4.29 16.62
N MET A 75 -20.29 -3.50 17.41
CA MET A 75 -21.75 -3.59 17.51
C MET A 75 -22.42 -3.27 16.16
N SER A 76 -21.89 -2.30 15.40
CA SER A 76 -22.37 -1.98 14.04
C SER A 76 -22.07 -3.08 13.01
N LEU A 77 -21.04 -3.90 13.25
CA LEU A 77 -20.67 -5.04 12.41
C LEU A 77 -21.33 -6.37 12.85
N ASN A 78 -22.19 -6.35 13.88
CA ASN A 78 -22.76 -7.54 14.53
C ASN A 78 -21.71 -8.56 15.03
N ILE A 79 -20.51 -8.09 15.38
CA ILE A 79 -19.43 -8.92 15.92
C ILE A 79 -19.51 -8.87 17.47
N PRO A 80 -19.48 -10.01 18.19
CA PRO A 80 -19.51 -10.01 19.65
C PRO A 80 -18.35 -9.20 20.24
N LEU A 81 -18.65 -8.28 21.17
CA LEU A 81 -17.72 -7.27 21.68
C LEU A 81 -16.47 -7.81 22.41
N ASN A 82 -16.54 -9.03 22.97
CA ASN A 82 -15.51 -9.59 23.85
C ASN A 82 -15.11 -10.99 23.36
N LEU A 83 -14.30 -11.08 22.29
CA LEU A 83 -13.71 -12.35 21.86
C LEU A 83 -12.58 -12.81 22.80
N ASP A 84 -11.88 -11.91 23.49
CA ASP A 84 -10.70 -12.27 24.31
C ASP A 84 -11.01 -12.76 25.73
N ASP A 85 -12.16 -12.40 26.31
CA ASP A 85 -12.57 -12.88 27.65
C ASP A 85 -13.11 -14.33 27.63
N THR A 86 -13.21 -14.95 26.45
CA THR A 86 -13.61 -16.36 26.31
C THR A 86 -12.44 -17.31 26.09
N SER A 87 -11.20 -16.84 26.27
CA SER A 87 -10.07 -17.76 26.41
C SER A 87 -10.16 -18.44 27.78
N PRO A 88 -10.31 -19.77 27.87
CA PRO A 88 -10.35 -20.43 29.17
C PRO A 88 -9.00 -20.19 29.85
N SER A 89 -9.01 -19.37 30.90
CA SER A 89 -7.97 -19.29 31.91
C SER A 89 -7.44 -20.70 32.19
N ASN A 90 -6.18 -20.94 31.84
CA ASN A 90 -5.40 -22.15 32.07
C ASN A 90 -5.57 -22.65 33.53
N LYS A 91 -6.57 -23.50 33.77
CA LYS A 91 -6.75 -24.24 35.02
C LYS A 91 -6.58 -25.72 34.68
N LYS A 92 -5.39 -26.22 34.98
CA LYS A 92 -5.02 -27.64 34.93
C LYS A 92 -6.10 -28.47 35.63
N THR A 93 -6.80 -29.34 34.90
CA THR A 93 -7.34 -30.58 35.45
C THR A 93 -7.23 -31.68 34.41
N LYS A 94 -6.67 -32.77 34.90
CA LYS A 94 -6.36 -34.05 34.27
C LYS A 94 -7.67 -34.84 34.17
N ASP A 95 -7.92 -35.50 33.05
CA ASP A 95 -8.43 -36.88 32.96
C ASP A 95 -9.29 -37.16 31.70
N ASN A 96 -8.90 -38.27 31.04
CA ASN A 96 -9.70 -39.30 30.37
C ASN A 96 -10.11 -39.20 28.88
N SER A 97 -9.54 -40.18 28.14
CA SER A 97 -10.08 -40.95 27.00
C SER A 97 -10.31 -40.19 25.68
N VAL A 98 -9.78 -40.58 24.52
CA VAL A 98 -10.03 -41.84 23.79
C VAL A 98 -8.92 -42.05 22.74
N SER A 99 -8.55 -43.30 22.51
CA SER A 99 -7.56 -43.80 21.55
C SER A 99 -7.94 -43.63 20.07
N PRO A 100 -7.00 -43.33 19.15
CA PRO A 100 -7.23 -43.48 17.72
C PRO A 100 -6.89 -44.90 17.24
N ILE A 101 -7.81 -45.42 16.44
CA ILE A 101 -7.80 -46.70 15.74
C ILE A 101 -6.59 -46.80 14.79
N LYS A 102 -5.82 -47.89 14.92
CA LYS A 102 -4.84 -48.32 13.90
C LYS A 102 -5.57 -48.95 12.72
N ILE A 103 -5.43 -48.37 11.53
CA ILE A 103 -5.68 -49.07 10.26
C ILE A 103 -4.36 -49.12 9.51
N SER A 104 -3.78 -50.32 9.44
CA SER A 104 -2.71 -50.67 8.54
C SER A 104 -3.35 -51.28 7.30
N SER A 105 -3.09 -50.73 6.12
CA SER A 105 -3.10 -51.50 4.86
C SER A 105 -2.36 -50.72 3.79
N ASP A 106 -1.33 -51.40 3.27
CA ASP A 106 -0.56 -51.05 2.10
C ASP A 106 -1.43 -50.72 0.89
N ALA A 107 -1.32 -49.48 0.41
CA ALA A 107 -1.50 -49.15 -1.00
C ALA A 107 -0.76 -47.84 -1.26
N SER A 108 0.41 -47.96 -1.89
CA SER A 108 1.20 -46.86 -2.41
C SER A 108 0.44 -46.13 -3.52
N PHE A 109 -0.47 -45.23 -3.15
CA PHE A 109 -0.93 -44.13 -4.00
C PHE A 109 -0.06 -42.92 -3.67
N LYS A 110 0.96 -42.68 -4.51
CA LYS A 110 1.72 -41.44 -4.49
C LYS A 110 0.82 -40.35 -5.04
N ASP A 111 0.12 -39.68 -4.13
CA ASP A 111 -0.50 -38.39 -4.36
C ASP A 111 0.56 -37.40 -4.84
N THR A 112 0.61 -37.23 -6.15
CA THR A 112 1.29 -36.12 -6.83
C THR A 112 0.37 -34.90 -6.78
N PHE A 113 -0.06 -34.54 -5.57
CA PHE A 113 -0.69 -33.25 -5.32
C PHE A 113 0.41 -32.20 -5.27
N LEU A 114 0.64 -31.58 -6.42
CA LEU A 114 1.00 -30.17 -6.60
C LEU A 114 1.89 -29.59 -5.49
N LYS A 115 3.09 -30.16 -5.34
CA LYS A 115 4.23 -29.46 -4.77
C LYS A 115 5.11 -29.05 -5.93
N HIS A 116 4.60 -28.16 -6.78
CA HIS A 116 5.51 -27.28 -7.51
C HIS A 116 6.13 -26.38 -6.46
N GLU A 117 7.30 -26.80 -6.01
CA GLU A 117 8.34 -25.94 -5.48
C GLU A 117 8.30 -24.61 -6.22
N SER A 118 7.86 -23.58 -5.50
CA SER A 118 8.23 -22.21 -5.81
C SER A 118 9.73 -22.10 -5.60
N LEU A 119 10.52 -22.55 -6.59
CA LEU A 119 11.75 -21.88 -6.96
C LEU A 119 11.36 -20.48 -7.45
N THR A 120 10.94 -19.62 -6.52
CA THR A 120 11.05 -18.18 -6.69
C THR A 120 12.54 -17.87 -6.60
N ASN A 121 13.20 -18.13 -7.72
CA ASN A 121 14.56 -17.74 -8.03
C ASN A 121 14.71 -16.24 -7.72
N ASN A 122 15.27 -15.93 -6.54
CA ASN A 122 16.36 -15.00 -6.21
C ASN A 122 16.62 -13.70 -7.04
N ASN A 123 15.74 -13.28 -7.94
CA ASN A 123 15.87 -12.05 -8.74
C ASN A 123 14.69 -11.08 -8.57
N THR A 124 13.59 -11.49 -7.93
CA THR A 124 12.44 -10.60 -7.68
C THR A 124 12.70 -9.56 -6.60
N LEU A 125 13.79 -9.68 -5.84
CA LEU A 125 14.18 -8.69 -4.85
C LEU A 125 14.91 -7.49 -5.47
N SER A 126 15.32 -7.57 -6.74
CA SER A 126 16.19 -6.55 -7.35
C SER A 126 15.45 -5.34 -7.93
N HIS A 127 14.12 -5.35 -7.98
CA HIS A 127 13.38 -4.27 -8.63
C HIS A 127 12.16 -3.82 -7.84
N ASP A 128 12.30 -3.63 -6.53
CA ASP A 128 11.26 -2.95 -5.76
C ASP A 128 11.32 -1.45 -6.07
N LEU A 129 10.30 -0.97 -6.78
CA LEU A 129 10.13 0.44 -7.10
C LEU A 129 9.27 1.05 -5.99
N ASP A 130 9.87 1.88 -5.14
CA ASP A 130 9.19 2.50 -3.99
C ASP A 130 8.08 3.45 -4.44
N THR A 131 6.89 2.90 -4.69
CA THR A 131 5.72 3.64 -5.17
C THR A 131 5.30 4.76 -4.22
N HIS A 132 5.51 4.60 -2.91
CA HIS A 132 5.20 5.62 -1.92
C HIS A 132 6.09 6.86 -2.07
N MET A 133 7.41 6.67 -2.17
CA MET A 133 8.37 7.76 -2.36
C MET A 133 8.10 8.51 -3.67
N ILE A 134 7.85 7.77 -4.75
CA ILE A 134 7.50 8.35 -6.05
C ILE A 134 6.24 9.21 -5.95
N ARG A 135 5.23 8.73 -5.22
CA ARG A 135 4.00 9.47 -5.00
C ARG A 135 4.25 10.75 -4.20
N LEU A 136 5.08 10.70 -3.16
CA LEU A 136 5.43 11.89 -2.37
C LEU A 136 6.12 12.95 -3.22
N ILE A 137 7.04 12.54 -4.09
CA ILE A 137 7.79 13.44 -4.98
C ILE A 137 6.85 14.06 -6.03
N HIS A 138 5.96 13.27 -6.63
CA HIS A 138 4.95 13.77 -7.56
C HIS A 138 3.86 14.64 -6.91
N LEU A 139 3.62 14.49 -5.61
CA LEU A 139 2.64 15.30 -4.87
C LEU A 139 3.20 16.63 -4.38
N LYS A 140 4.49 16.93 -4.61
CA LYS A 140 5.08 18.22 -4.27
C LYS A 140 4.36 19.32 -5.04
N SER A 141 3.54 20.11 -4.35
CA SER A 141 2.68 21.15 -4.93
C SER A 141 3.49 22.24 -5.64
N ASP A 142 2.91 22.84 -6.68
CA ASP A 142 3.55 23.89 -7.48
C ASP A 142 3.96 25.11 -6.63
N GLU A 143 3.18 25.47 -5.63
CA GLU A 143 3.52 26.53 -4.66
C GLU A 143 4.80 26.21 -3.87
N ALA A 144 5.00 24.93 -3.52
CA ALA A 144 6.21 24.48 -2.85
C ALA A 144 7.42 24.44 -3.80
N LEU A 145 7.19 24.33 -5.11
CA LEU A 145 8.24 24.40 -6.13
C LEU A 145 8.67 25.84 -6.42
N LEU A 146 7.75 26.81 -6.37
CA LEU A 146 8.05 28.24 -6.59
C LEU A 146 8.87 28.84 -5.44
N ASN A 147 8.63 28.40 -4.20
CA ASN A 147 9.36 28.85 -3.01
C ASN A 147 10.71 28.13 -2.82
N LEU A 148 11.10 27.26 -3.75
CA LEU A 148 12.29 26.43 -3.64
C LEU A 148 13.52 27.17 -4.20
N SER A 149 14.64 27.09 -3.47
CA SER A 149 15.93 27.61 -3.97
C SER A 149 16.31 26.90 -5.28
N PRO A 150 16.91 27.59 -6.27
CA PRO A 150 17.22 27.01 -7.57
C PRO A 150 18.15 25.78 -7.49
N ILE A 151 18.99 25.71 -6.45
CA ILE A 151 19.86 24.54 -6.20
C ILE A 151 19.03 23.30 -5.83
N LEU A 152 18.00 23.48 -5.01
CA LEU A 152 17.14 22.42 -4.51
C LEU A 152 16.13 21.97 -5.60
N LEU A 153 15.74 22.88 -6.48
CA LEU A 153 14.94 22.55 -7.65
C LEU A 153 15.72 21.63 -8.61
N LYS A 154 17.00 21.94 -8.82
CA LYS A 154 17.87 21.10 -9.66
C LYS A 154 18.06 19.70 -9.06
N SER A 155 18.20 19.57 -7.73
CA SER A 155 18.27 18.25 -7.11
C SER A 155 16.95 17.46 -7.23
N HIS A 156 15.80 18.13 -7.10
CA HIS A 156 14.50 17.49 -7.28
C HIS A 156 14.29 17.00 -8.71
N LEU A 157 14.75 17.76 -9.71
CA LEU A 157 14.76 17.33 -11.10
C LEU A 157 15.60 16.05 -11.28
N LEU A 158 16.82 16.03 -10.73
CA LEU A 158 17.68 14.85 -10.80
C LEU A 158 17.04 13.62 -10.14
N GLU A 159 16.39 13.80 -8.99
CA GLU A 159 15.67 12.73 -8.30
C GLU A 159 14.52 12.17 -9.16
N LEU A 160 13.74 13.05 -9.80
CA LEU A 160 12.69 12.68 -10.74
C LEU A 160 13.24 11.93 -11.97
N GLU A 161 14.38 12.35 -12.51
CA GLU A 161 15.01 11.70 -13.66
C GLU A 161 15.46 10.27 -13.32
N ILE A 162 16.08 10.08 -12.14
CA ILE A 162 16.48 8.76 -11.64
C ILE A 162 15.26 7.85 -11.46
N ILE A 163 14.17 8.39 -10.88
CA ILE A 163 12.92 7.64 -10.70
C ILE A 163 12.31 7.26 -12.05
N LEU A 164 12.34 8.16 -13.03
CA LEU A 164 11.83 7.92 -14.37
C LEU A 164 12.62 6.78 -15.03
N GLU A 165 13.95 6.83 -14.96
CA GLU A 165 14.81 5.77 -15.48
C GLU A 165 14.50 4.42 -14.81
N LYS A 166 14.45 4.39 -13.47
CA LYS A 166 14.13 3.17 -12.71
C LYS A 166 12.74 2.61 -13.06
N SER A 167 11.74 3.48 -13.19
CA SER A 167 10.37 3.09 -13.55
C SER A 167 10.26 2.56 -14.97
N SER A 168 11.03 3.12 -15.92
CA SER A 168 11.08 2.66 -17.30
C SER A 168 11.69 1.25 -17.40
N ALA A 169 12.77 0.99 -16.66
CA ALA A 169 13.39 -0.32 -16.54
C ALA A 169 12.44 -1.33 -15.86
N TYR A 170 11.64 -0.87 -14.89
CA TYR A 170 10.65 -1.71 -14.21
C TYR A 170 9.57 -2.16 -15.18
N LEU A 171 9.02 -1.21 -15.92
CA LEU A 171 8.04 -1.48 -16.95
C LEU A 171 8.60 -2.42 -18.03
N SER A 172 9.82 -2.21 -18.51
CA SER A 172 10.42 -3.07 -19.53
C SER A 172 10.58 -4.51 -19.03
N HIS A 173 11.04 -4.70 -17.79
CA HIS A 173 11.16 -6.01 -17.17
C HIS A 173 9.80 -6.73 -17.07
N TRP A 174 8.74 -6.05 -16.61
CA TRP A 174 7.41 -6.67 -16.52
C TRP A 174 6.78 -6.97 -17.88
N ILE A 175 7.06 -6.14 -18.89
CA ILE A 175 6.67 -6.45 -20.27
C ILE A 175 7.36 -7.71 -20.76
N GLU A 176 8.66 -7.85 -20.50
CA GLU A 176 9.41 -9.05 -20.86
C GLU A 176 8.91 -10.29 -20.12
N LYS A 177 8.70 -10.18 -18.80
CA LYS A 177 8.13 -11.27 -18.00
C LYS A 177 6.75 -11.69 -18.48
N LYS A 178 5.90 -10.73 -18.86
CA LYS A 178 4.59 -11.00 -19.46
C LYS A 178 4.74 -11.79 -20.77
N LYS A 179 5.67 -11.39 -21.65
CA LYS A 179 5.93 -12.09 -22.92
C LYS A 179 6.46 -13.50 -22.70
N GLU A 180 7.33 -13.72 -21.72
CA GLU A 180 7.84 -15.04 -21.35
C GLU A 180 6.70 -15.97 -20.95
N ILE A 181 5.83 -15.52 -20.04
CA ILE A 181 4.66 -16.29 -19.60
C ILE A 181 3.69 -16.55 -20.76
N GLU A 182 3.49 -15.58 -21.65
CA GLU A 182 2.62 -15.74 -22.82
C GLU A 182 3.21 -16.74 -23.84
N ASN A 183 4.52 -16.73 -24.04
CA ASN A 183 5.20 -17.71 -24.87
C ASN A 183 5.12 -19.13 -24.26
N ASP A 184 5.32 -19.25 -22.95
CA ASP A 184 5.18 -20.52 -22.24
C ASP A 184 3.75 -21.07 -22.35
N LYS A 185 2.74 -20.20 -22.23
CA LYS A 185 1.34 -20.56 -22.46
C LYS A 185 1.14 -21.15 -23.87
N LEU A 186 1.66 -20.50 -24.91
CA LEU A 186 1.57 -20.99 -26.29
C LEU A 186 2.31 -22.33 -26.48
N LEU A 187 3.44 -22.52 -25.80
CA LEU A 187 4.16 -23.80 -25.79
C LEU A 187 3.31 -24.91 -25.15
N PHE A 188 2.68 -24.63 -24.01
CA PHE A 188 1.78 -25.58 -23.34
C PHE A 188 0.59 -25.93 -24.23
N GLU A 189 -0.04 -24.96 -24.87
CA GLU A 189 -1.15 -25.20 -25.80
C GLU A 189 -0.73 -26.13 -26.95
N LYS A 190 0.45 -25.93 -27.53
CA LYS A 190 1.00 -26.83 -28.57
C LYS A 190 1.28 -28.25 -28.06
N ILE A 191 1.83 -28.37 -26.85
CA ILE A 191 2.11 -29.68 -26.23
C ILE A 191 0.78 -30.41 -25.96
N ILE A 192 -0.22 -29.71 -25.44
CA ILE A 192 -1.56 -30.26 -25.18
C ILE A 192 -2.20 -30.70 -26.49
N GLU A 193 -2.14 -29.87 -27.55
CA GLU A 193 -2.68 -30.24 -28.85
C GLU A 193 -2.01 -31.52 -29.40
N SER A 194 -0.67 -31.59 -29.35
CA SER A 194 0.09 -32.77 -29.75
C SER A 194 -0.34 -34.02 -28.97
N LEU A 195 -0.50 -33.92 -27.65
CA LEU A 195 -0.90 -35.02 -26.78
C LEU A 195 -2.34 -35.48 -27.07
N VAL A 196 -3.27 -34.54 -27.23
CA VAL A 196 -4.67 -34.83 -27.58
C VAL A 196 -4.76 -35.48 -28.96
N GLN A 197 -4.00 -34.99 -29.95
CA GLN A 197 -3.94 -35.61 -31.27
C GLN A 197 -3.39 -37.04 -31.20
N HIS A 198 -2.33 -37.27 -30.42
CA HIS A 198 -1.72 -38.59 -30.26
C HIS A 198 -2.68 -39.59 -29.62
N THR A 199 -3.32 -39.22 -28.50
CA THR A 199 -4.30 -40.07 -27.80
C THR A 199 -5.54 -40.35 -28.68
N LYS A 200 -6.03 -39.35 -29.42
CA LYS A 200 -7.11 -39.53 -30.41
C LYS A 200 -6.72 -40.53 -31.49
N ARG A 201 -5.50 -40.44 -32.04
CA ARG A 201 -4.97 -41.40 -33.01
C ARG A 201 -4.89 -42.81 -32.42
N GLN A 202 -4.33 -42.95 -31.21
CA GLN A 202 -4.27 -44.26 -30.53
C GLN A 202 -5.66 -44.89 -30.38
N ARG A 203 -6.66 -44.11 -29.97
CA ARG A 203 -8.04 -44.58 -29.81
C ARG A 203 -8.63 -45.06 -31.13
N ILE A 204 -8.43 -44.29 -32.21
CA ILE A 204 -8.91 -44.66 -33.55
C ILE A 204 -8.25 -45.96 -34.01
N GLU A 205 -6.94 -46.11 -33.83
CA GLU A 205 -6.22 -47.33 -34.20
C GLU A 205 -6.68 -48.55 -33.40
N HIS A 206 -6.92 -48.39 -32.10
CA HIS A 206 -7.49 -49.45 -31.26
C HIS A 206 -8.87 -49.88 -31.77
N ILE A 207 -9.76 -48.93 -32.11
CA ILE A 207 -11.10 -49.21 -32.66
C ILE A 207 -11.00 -49.92 -34.02
N LYS A 208 -10.09 -49.49 -34.91
CA LYS A 208 -9.88 -50.17 -36.21
C LYS A 208 -9.43 -51.62 -36.01
N LYS A 209 -8.52 -51.88 -35.07
CA LYS A 209 -8.04 -53.24 -34.77
C LYS A 209 -9.17 -54.13 -34.27
N THR A 210 -10.00 -53.66 -33.34
CA THR A 210 -11.13 -54.45 -32.82
C THR A 210 -12.18 -54.71 -33.89
N TYR A 211 -12.45 -53.74 -34.77
CA TYR A 211 -13.36 -53.92 -35.90
C TYR A 211 -12.85 -54.97 -36.90
N ASN A 212 -11.56 -54.91 -37.27
CA ASN A 212 -10.95 -55.87 -38.19
C ASN A 212 -10.93 -57.30 -37.63
N LEU A 213 -10.68 -57.46 -36.33
CA LEU A 213 -10.78 -58.76 -35.65
C LEU A 213 -12.20 -59.33 -35.72
N LYS A 214 -13.22 -58.50 -35.44
CA LYS A 214 -14.63 -58.91 -35.50
C LYS A 214 -15.10 -59.27 -36.92
N LYS A 215 -14.53 -58.65 -37.96
CA LYS A 215 -14.85 -58.95 -39.37
C LYS A 215 -14.22 -60.26 -39.87
N LYS A 216 -13.13 -60.70 -39.24
CA LYS A 216 -12.36 -61.89 -39.64
C LYS A 216 -12.81 -63.17 -38.89
N SER A 217 -13.58 -63.01 -37.81
CA SER A 217 -14.32 -64.07 -37.12
C SER A 217 -15.71 -64.24 -37.71
#